data_AF-A0AAU1MS60-F1
#
_entry.id   AF-A0AAU1MS60-F1
#
_cell.length_a   1.000
_cell.length_b   1.000
_cell.length_c   1.000
_cell.angle_alpha   90.00
_cell.angle_beta   90.00
_cell.angle_gamma   90.00
#
_symmetry.space_group_name_H-M   'P 1'
#
loop_
_entity.id
_entity.type
_entity.pdbx_description
1 polymer ?
#
loop_
_entity_poly.entity_id
_entity_poly.type
_entity_poly.pdbx_seq_one_letter_code
_entity_poly.pdbx_strand_id
1 'polypeptide(L)'
;MTEPADEKDVIIQLDDVKACPACGEQRVLKARFVHTWKNMQGKAMSGLREAALCPECDRGTPAADELLALFAVDEKLGINNIETFGALVAAWVESARHQKADETLLADEHDQWSGEL
;
A
#
# COMPACT_ATOMS: atom_id res chain seq x y z
N MET A 1 -3.93 0.46 -25.29
CA MET A 1 -3.26 -0.85 -25.19
C MET A 1 -2.17 -0.65 -24.17
N THR A 2 -2.42 -1.01 -22.91
CA THR A 2 -1.43 -0.85 -21.84
C THR A 2 -0.45 -2.00 -21.95
N GLU A 3 0.84 -1.69 -22.12
CA GLU A 3 1.91 -2.69 -22.11
C GLU A 3 1.85 -3.50 -20.80
N PRO A 4 2.17 -4.81 -20.83
CA PRO A 4 2.23 -5.60 -19.60
C PRO A 4 3.33 -5.03 -18.71
N ALA A 5 2.92 -4.51 -17.56
CA ALA A 5 3.83 -4.07 -16.50
C ALA A 5 4.84 -5.18 -16.21
N ASP A 6 6.13 -4.86 -16.26
CA ASP A 6 7.22 -5.77 -15.88
C ASP A 6 6.99 -6.25 -14.43
N GLU A 7 7.50 -7.42 -14.03
CA GLU A 7 7.36 -7.92 -12.64
C GLU A 7 7.87 -6.93 -11.58
N LYS A 8 8.67 -5.94 -12.00
CA LYS A 8 9.22 -4.87 -11.15
C LYS A 8 8.46 -3.55 -11.22
N ASP A 9 7.46 -3.43 -12.07
CA ASP A 9 6.75 -2.17 -12.24
C ASP A 9 5.84 -1.88 -11.04
N VAL A 10 6.07 -0.70 -10.46
CA VAL A 10 5.26 -0.14 -9.38
C VAL A 10 4.59 1.11 -9.93
N ILE A 11 3.27 1.11 -9.96
CA ILE A 11 2.48 2.27 -10.35
C ILE A 11 2.13 3.07 -9.10
N ILE A 12 2.53 4.33 -9.09
CA ILE A 12 2.32 5.27 -8.00
C ILE A 12 1.26 6.29 -8.40
N GLN A 13 0.25 6.46 -7.56
CA GLN A 13 -0.82 7.43 -7.73
C GLN A 13 -0.92 8.33 -6.49
N LEU A 14 -0.84 9.64 -6.71
CA LEU A 14 -0.93 10.68 -5.67
C LEU A 14 -2.27 11.41 -5.69
N ASP A 15 -2.86 11.58 -6.88
CA ASP A 15 -4.16 12.23 -7.06
C ASP A 15 -5.32 11.23 -7.03
N ASP A 16 -6.53 11.69 -6.67
CA ASP A 16 -7.75 10.88 -6.66
C ASP A 16 -7.62 9.56 -5.86
N VAL A 17 -6.84 9.60 -4.79
CA VAL A 17 -6.76 8.48 -3.85
C VAL A 17 -8.02 8.49 -3.01
N LYS A 18 -8.80 7.41 -3.05
CA LYS A 18 -10.02 7.29 -2.25
C LYS A 18 -9.71 7.37 -0.75
N ALA A 19 -10.67 7.90 0.01
CA ALA A 19 -10.64 7.90 1.47
C ALA A 19 -10.41 6.49 2.07
N CYS A 20 -9.85 6.45 3.27
CA CYS A 20 -9.57 5.22 3.98
C CYS A 20 -10.87 4.54 4.41
N PRO A 21 -11.10 3.27 4.06
CA PRO A 21 -12.30 2.55 4.47
C PRO A 21 -12.30 2.24 5.98
N ALA A 22 -11.13 2.23 6.63
CA ALA A 22 -11.01 1.93 8.06
C ALA A 22 -11.35 3.14 8.94
N CYS A 23 -10.80 4.32 8.65
CA CYS A 23 -11.00 5.52 9.47
C CYS A 23 -11.76 6.66 8.79
N GLY A 24 -12.01 6.59 7.48
CA GLY A 24 -12.67 7.66 6.70
C GLY A 24 -11.74 8.78 6.22
N GLU A 25 -10.50 8.85 6.70
CA GLU A 25 -9.58 9.95 6.39
C GLU A 25 -8.99 9.89 4.97
N GLN A 26 -8.57 11.05 4.47
CA GLN A 26 -7.96 11.16 3.15
C GLN A 26 -6.61 10.43 3.10
N ARG A 27 -6.47 9.52 2.14
CA ARG A 27 -5.19 8.86 1.86
C ARG A 27 -4.34 9.73 0.95
N VAL A 28 -3.03 9.66 1.10
CA VAL A 28 -2.08 10.57 0.42
C VAL A 28 -1.36 9.92 -0.75
N LEU A 29 -1.36 8.59 -0.81
CA LEU A 29 -0.62 7.83 -1.82
C LEU A 29 -1.26 6.45 -2.02
N LYS A 30 -1.26 5.95 -3.25
CA LYS A 30 -1.57 4.57 -3.60
C LYS A 30 -0.48 3.98 -4.47
N ALA A 31 -0.06 2.76 -4.16
CA ALA A 31 0.82 1.95 -4.99
C ALA A 31 0.08 0.72 -5.50
N ARG A 32 0.37 0.34 -6.76
CA ARG A 32 -0.04 -0.92 -7.35
C ARG A 32 1.17 -1.63 -7.90
N PHE A 33 1.36 -2.89 -7.52
CA PHE A 33 2.56 -3.67 -7.85
C PHE A 33 2.25 -5.14 -8.02
N VAL A 34 3.08 -5.84 -8.78
CA VAL A 34 2.99 -7.32 -8.92
C VAL A 34 3.40 -7.97 -7.59
N HIS A 35 2.60 -8.91 -7.12
CA HIS A 35 2.87 -9.70 -5.92
C HIS A 35 2.77 -11.18 -6.26
N THR A 36 3.69 -11.96 -5.70
CA THR A 36 3.75 -13.42 -5.89
C THR A 36 3.57 -14.11 -4.56
N TRP A 37 2.69 -15.10 -4.52
CA TRP A 37 2.42 -15.92 -3.34
C TRP A 37 2.32 -17.40 -3.73
N LYS A 38 2.34 -18.29 -2.74
CA LYS A 38 2.08 -19.72 -2.94
C LYS A 38 0.64 -20.04 -2.57
N ASN A 39 -0.05 -20.78 -3.41
CA ASN A 39 -1.37 -21.31 -3.07
C ASN A 39 -1.27 -22.50 -2.09
N MET A 40 -2.41 -23.06 -1.68
CA MET A 40 -2.48 -24.22 -0.77
C MET A 40 -1.75 -25.47 -1.28
N GLN A 41 -1.49 -25.57 -2.59
CA GLN A 41 -0.74 -26.68 -3.21
C GLN A 41 0.76 -26.36 -3.35
N GLY A 42 1.22 -25.23 -2.81
CA GLY A 42 2.61 -24.77 -2.91
C GLY A 42 3.02 -24.19 -4.28
N LYS A 43 2.07 -24.08 -5.22
CA LYS A 43 2.32 -23.51 -6.55
C LYS A 43 2.41 -21.98 -6.46
N ALA A 44 3.44 -21.40 -7.08
CA ALA A 44 3.59 -19.96 -7.20
C ALA A 44 2.49 -19.38 -8.11
N MET A 45 1.85 -18.33 -7.60
CA MET A 45 0.83 -17.53 -8.27
C MET A 45 1.30 -16.08 -8.26
N SER A 46 1.08 -15.36 -9.35
CA SER A 46 1.33 -13.92 -9.43
C SER A 46 0.02 -13.18 -9.67
N GLY A 47 -0.04 -11.95 -9.16
CA GLY A 47 -1.20 -11.08 -9.29
C GLY A 47 -0.83 -9.64 -8.94
N LEU A 48 -1.81 -8.74 -9.03
CA LEU A 48 -1.61 -7.34 -8.67
C LEU A 48 -2.09 -7.12 -7.23
N ARG A 49 -1.25 -6.48 -6.43
CA ARG A 49 -1.60 -6.00 -5.08
C ARG A 49 -1.64 -4.48 -5.10
N GLU A 50 -2.58 -3.91 -4.37
CA GLU A 50 -2.66 -2.47 -4.12
C GLU A 50 -2.37 -2.21 -2.64
N ALA A 51 -1.63 -1.14 -2.36
CA ALA A 51 -1.40 -0.60 -1.03
C ALA A 51 -1.71 0.91 -1.08
N ALA A 52 -2.23 1.46 0.01
CA ALA A 52 -2.53 2.88 0.06
C ALA A 52 -2.16 3.43 1.43
N LEU A 53 -1.50 4.58 1.43
CA LEU A 53 -0.95 5.24 2.61
C LEU A 53 -2.00 6.17 3.24
N CYS A 54 -2.45 5.80 4.44
CA CYS A 54 -3.33 6.58 5.28
C CYS A 54 -2.53 7.19 6.44
N PRO A 55 -2.51 8.53 6.59
CA PRO A 55 -1.78 9.19 7.67
C PRO A 55 -2.16 8.73 9.09
N GLU A 56 -3.41 8.33 9.30
CA GLU A 56 -3.89 7.88 10.61
C GLU A 56 -3.65 6.39 10.85
N CYS A 57 -4.02 5.52 9.90
CA CYS A 57 -3.94 4.08 10.09
C CYS A 57 -2.51 3.52 10.00
N ASP A 58 -1.65 4.13 9.18
CA ASP A 58 -0.29 3.65 8.97
C ASP A 58 0.75 4.32 9.89
N ARG A 59 0.29 5.22 10.77
CA ARG A 59 1.13 5.93 11.73
C ARG A 59 1.85 4.97 12.65
N GLY A 60 3.14 5.22 12.89
CA GLY A 60 3.98 4.38 13.74
C GLY A 60 4.60 3.20 13.00
N THR A 61 4.35 3.06 11.69
CA THR A 61 5.12 2.14 10.84
C THR A 61 6.30 2.90 10.23
N PRO A 62 7.56 2.49 10.47
CA PRO A 62 8.73 3.31 10.11
C PRO A 62 8.76 3.76 8.64
N ALA A 63 8.46 2.85 7.71
CA ALA A 63 8.47 3.17 6.28
C ALA A 63 7.33 4.12 5.85
N ALA A 64 6.18 4.09 6.53
CA ALA A 64 5.11 5.05 6.30
C ALA A 64 5.44 6.41 6.94
N ASP A 65 5.96 6.41 8.17
CA ASP A 65 6.26 7.63 8.91
C ASP A 65 7.26 8.54 8.18
N GLU A 66 8.29 7.96 7.55
CA GLU A 66 9.26 8.73 6.74
C GLU A 66 8.60 9.38 5.52
N LEU A 67 7.68 8.67 4.86
CA LEU A 67 6.93 9.17 3.70
C LEU A 67 5.91 10.24 4.10
N LEU A 68 5.21 10.04 5.21
CA LEU A 68 4.29 11.01 5.78
C LEU A 68 5.01 12.27 6.24
N ALA A 69 6.22 12.13 6.80
CA ALA A 69 7.07 13.27 7.15
C ALA A 69 7.47 14.07 5.90
N LEU A 70 7.80 13.40 4.79
CA LEU A 70 8.08 14.09 3.52
C LEU A 70 6.86 14.90 3.06
N PHE A 71 5.65 14.31 3.04
CA PHE A 71 4.42 15.01 2.66
C PHE A 71 4.04 16.16 3.60
N ALA A 72 4.38 16.06 4.89
CA ALA A 72 4.10 17.11 5.87
C ALA A 72 5.06 18.30 5.78
N VAL A 73 6.31 18.07 5.37
CA VAL A 73 7.34 19.12 5.22
C VAL A 73 7.31 19.75 3.84
N ASP A 74 7.16 18.93 2.81
CA ASP A 74 7.09 19.36 1.42
C ASP A 74 5.67 19.22 0.91
N GLU A 75 4.90 20.31 0.92
CA GLU A 75 3.53 20.33 0.40
C GLU A 75 3.44 19.96 -1.10
N LYS A 76 4.58 19.99 -1.81
CA LYS A 76 4.66 19.66 -3.24
C LYS A 76 5.93 18.87 -3.57
N LEU A 77 5.76 17.83 -4.37
CA LEU A 77 6.88 17.14 -5.00
C LEU A 77 7.46 18.02 -6.12
N GLY A 78 8.78 18.10 -6.16
CA GLY A 78 9.54 18.86 -7.15
C GLY A 78 10.94 18.31 -7.32
N ILE A 79 11.75 18.99 -8.14
CA ILE A 79 13.09 18.51 -8.51
C ILE A 79 13.99 18.28 -7.28
N ASN A 80 13.78 19.05 -6.21
CA ASN A 80 14.61 18.99 -5.01
C ASN A 80 14.34 17.78 -4.11
N ASN A 81 13.17 17.15 -4.21
CA ASN A 81 12.76 16.05 -3.32
C ASN A 81 12.31 14.78 -4.06
N ILE A 82 12.28 14.79 -5.40
CA ILE A 82 11.80 13.65 -6.19
C ILE A 82 12.66 12.38 -6.01
N GLU A 83 13.97 12.51 -5.86
CA GLU A 83 14.86 11.37 -5.60
C GLU A 83 14.61 10.77 -4.21
N THR A 84 14.42 11.64 -3.20
CA THR A 84 14.10 11.23 -1.83
C THR A 84 12.73 10.56 -1.79
N PHE A 85 11.73 11.15 -2.46
CA PHE A 85 10.40 10.56 -2.62
C PHE A 85 10.48 9.16 -3.25
N GLY A 86 11.22 9.00 -4.36
CA GLY A 86 11.37 7.71 -5.02
C GLY A 86 11.97 6.64 -4.10
N ALA A 87 12.99 7.00 -3.32
CA ALA A 87 13.63 6.09 -2.37
C ALA A 87 12.67 5.68 -1.23
N LEU A 88 11.94 6.64 -0.66
CA LEU A 88 10.98 6.37 0.41
C LEU A 88 9.80 5.52 -0.10
N VAL A 89 9.29 5.81 -1.29
CA VAL A 89 8.24 5.01 -1.93
C VAL A 89 8.69 3.58 -2.19
N ALA A 90 9.91 3.38 -2.67
CA ALA A 90 10.46 2.04 -2.83
C ALA A 90 10.51 1.29 -1.49
N ALA A 91 11.01 1.93 -0.43
CA ALA A 91 11.07 1.34 0.91
C ALA A 91 9.68 0.98 1.46
N TRP A 92 8.70 1.88 1.32
CA TRP A 92 7.33 1.64 1.74
C TRP A 92 6.66 0.52 0.95
N VAL A 93 6.82 0.48 -0.37
CA VAL A 93 6.28 -0.60 -1.20
C VAL A 93 6.90 -1.94 -0.83
N GLU A 94 8.21 -1.99 -0.60
CA GLU A 94 8.86 -3.21 -0.12
C GLU A 94 8.34 -3.64 1.26
N SER A 95 8.09 -2.69 2.17
CA SER A 95 7.42 -2.99 3.44
C SER A 95 6.02 -3.59 3.21
N ALA A 96 5.22 -2.97 2.35
CA ALA A 96 3.86 -3.41 2.01
C ALA A 96 3.83 -4.79 1.33
N ARG A 97 4.85 -5.14 0.54
CA ARG A 97 4.99 -6.49 -0.05
C ARG A 97 5.11 -7.58 1.02
N HIS A 98 5.80 -7.28 2.12
CA HIS A 98 6.05 -8.23 3.20
C HIS A 98 4.97 -8.20 4.28
N GLN A 99 4.10 -7.20 4.28
CA GLN A 99 2.96 -7.13 5.18
C GLN A 99 2.00 -8.30 4.92
N LYS A 100 1.77 -9.09 5.97
CA LYS A 100 0.78 -10.16 5.99
C LYS A 100 -0.59 -9.59 6.31
N ALA A 101 -1.63 -10.29 5.89
CA ALA A 101 -2.97 -9.98 6.35
C ALA A 101 -3.06 -10.18 7.87
N ASP A 102 -3.84 -9.33 8.52
CA ASP A 102 -4.20 -9.53 9.91
C ASP A 102 -5.26 -10.62 9.99
N GLU A 103 -4.82 -11.84 10.33
CA GLU A 103 -5.69 -13.02 10.38
C GLU A 103 -6.79 -12.88 11.44
N THR A 104 -6.57 -12.10 12.51
CA THR A 104 -7.59 -11.87 13.54
C THR A 104 -8.67 -10.94 13.00
N LEU A 105 -8.28 -9.81 12.40
CA LEU A 105 -9.25 -8.91 11.78
C LEU A 105 -10.04 -9.60 10.66
N LEU A 106 -9.36 -10.40 9.83
CA LEU A 106 -10.02 -11.16 8.76
C LEU A 106 -11.04 -12.17 9.30
N ALA A 107 -10.75 -12.83 10.43
CA ALA A 107 -11.70 -13.73 11.08
C ALA A 107 -12.92 -12.96 11.61
N ASP A 108 -12.68 -11.83 12.30
CA ASP A 108 -13.75 -10.98 12.82
C ASP A 108 -14.68 -10.47 11.69
N GLU A 109 -14.11 -10.04 10.56
CA GLU A 109 -14.86 -9.61 9.37
C GLU A 109 -15.64 -10.77 8.73
N HIS A 110 -15.05 -11.96 8.65
CA HIS A 110 -15.71 -13.16 8.15
C HIS A 110 -16.94 -13.53 9.00
N ASP A 111 -16.80 -13.50 10.32
CA ASP A 111 -17.89 -13.83 11.25
C ASP A 111 -19.03 -12.80 11.13
N GLN A 112 -18.68 -11.52 11.00
CA GLN A 112 -19.65 -10.46 10.76
C GLN A 112 -20.45 -10.66 9.46
N TRP A 113 -19.82 -11.15 8.39
CA TRP A 113 -20.49 -11.36 7.10
C TRP A 113 -21.22 -12.69 6.97
N SER A 114 -20.72 -13.74 7.62
CA SER A 114 -21.35 -15.07 7.62
C SER A 114 -22.63 -15.10 8.46
N GLY A 115 -22.81 -14.14 9.37
CA GLY A 115 -24.01 -14.01 10.19
C GLY A 115 -24.07 -15.02 11.34
N GLU A 116 -22.96 -15.70 11.64
CA GLU A 116 -22.80 -16.54 12.83
C GLU A 116 -22.50 -15.65 14.04
N LEU A 117 -23.54 -14.99 14.57
CA LEU A 117 -23.55 -14.38 15.91
C LEU A 117 -24.10 -15.35 16.95
#